data_AF-A0A2A2QKH6-F1
#
_entry.id   AF-A0A2A2QKH6-F1
#
_cell.length_a   1.000
_cell.length_b   1.000
_cell.length_c   1.000
_cell.angle_alpha   90.00
_cell.angle_beta   90.00
_cell.angle_gamma   90.00
#
_symmetry.space_group_name_H-M   'P 1'
#
loop_
_entity.id
_entity.type
_entity.pdbx_description
1 polymer ?
#
loop_
_entity_poly.entity_id
_entity_poly.type
_entity_poly.pdbx_seq_one_letter_code
_entity_poly.pdbx_strand_id
1 'polypeptide(L)'
;MSPFVSAAFERVREIPNAFWVNLGVAVLLLILLVIILRKLAAVNTIVLVMAGIVAITGLGFSWIYERDEPKFMTPLVEKIAPLLPSKTTYKSKQ
;
A
#
# COMPACT_ATOMS: atom_id res chain seq x y z
N MET A 1 -18.67 -9.53 -41.71
CA MET A 1 -18.18 -8.79 -40.51
C MET A 1 -17.69 -7.43 -40.99
N SER A 2 -18.05 -6.34 -40.31
CA SER A 2 -17.62 -5.00 -40.73
C SER A 2 -16.10 -4.85 -40.61
N PRO A 3 -15.44 -4.07 -41.49
CA PRO A 3 -13.98 -3.92 -41.50
C PRO A 3 -13.40 -3.36 -40.18
N PHE A 4 -14.24 -2.68 -39.40
CA PHE A 4 -13.90 -2.17 -38.07
C PHE A 4 -13.76 -3.29 -37.02
N VAL A 5 -14.51 -4.38 -37.15
CA VAL A 5 -14.45 -5.51 -36.21
C VAL A 5 -13.16 -6.31 -36.39
N SER A 6 -12.72 -6.51 -37.63
CA SER A 6 -11.45 -7.19 -37.91
C SER A 6 -10.24 -6.36 -37.45
N ALA A 7 -10.25 -5.06 -37.71
CA ALA A 7 -9.17 -4.17 -37.28
C ALA A 7 -9.07 -4.08 -35.75
N ALA A 8 -10.20 -4.00 -35.04
CA ALA A 8 -10.20 -4.01 -33.57
C ALA A 8 -9.71 -5.36 -33.00
N PHE A 9 -10.07 -6.47 -33.62
CA PHE A 9 -9.68 -7.81 -33.19
C PHE A 9 -8.17 -8.06 -33.35
N GLU A 10 -7.57 -7.58 -34.44
CA GLU A 10 -6.11 -7.66 -34.64
C GLU A 10 -5.35 -6.89 -33.54
N ARG A 11 -5.81 -5.69 -33.19
CA ARG A 11 -5.21 -4.87 -32.13
C ARG A 11 -5.30 -5.51 -30.75
N VAL A 12 -6.40 -6.19 -30.44
CA VAL A 12 -6.56 -6.92 -29.17
C VAL A 12 -5.61 -8.11 -29.09
N ARG A 13 -5.33 -8.76 -30.22
CA ARG A 13 -4.42 -9.92 -30.31
C ARG A 13 -2.94 -9.53 -30.17
N GLU A 14 -2.59 -8.30 -30.57
CA GLU A 14 -1.24 -7.73 -30.39
C GLU A 14 -0.93 -7.39 -28.93
N ILE A 15 -1.94 -7.34 -28.04
CA ILE A 15 -1.75 -7.01 -26.63
C ILE A 15 -0.99 -8.15 -25.93
N PRO A 16 0.17 -7.88 -25.31
CA PRO A 16 0.91 -8.90 -24.58
C PRO A 16 0.08 -9.50 -23.44
N ASN A 17 0.18 -10.81 -23.22
CA ASN A 17 -0.52 -11.51 -22.12
C ASN A 17 -0.23 -10.90 -20.73
N ALA A 18 0.94 -10.29 -20.54
CA ALA A 18 1.29 -9.57 -19.32
C ALA A 18 0.31 -8.44 -18.98
N PHE A 19 -0.25 -7.75 -19.98
CA PHE A 19 -1.27 -6.73 -19.76
C PHE A 19 -2.54 -7.34 -19.14
N TRP A 20 -3.01 -8.46 -19.68
CA TRP A 20 -4.22 -9.14 -19.18
C TRP A 20 -4.04 -9.65 -17.75
N VAL A 21 -2.86 -10.18 -17.43
CA VAL A 21 -2.53 -10.60 -16.05
C VAL A 21 -2.51 -9.40 -15.11
N ASN A 22 -1.83 -8.31 -15.48
CA ASN A 22 -1.77 -7.10 -14.68
C ASN A 22 -3.16 -6.48 -14.47
N LEU A 23 -4.00 -6.49 -15.52
CA LEU A 23 -5.39 -6.03 -15.43
C LEU A 23 -6.21 -6.90 -14.47
N GLY A 24 -6.08 -8.23 -14.56
CA GLY A 24 -6.74 -9.16 -13.64
C GLY A 24 -6.31 -8.94 -12.19
N VAL A 25 -5.01 -8.76 -11.94
CA VAL A 25 -4.47 -8.44 -10.59
C VAL A 25 -5.00 -7.09 -10.10
N ALA A 26 -5.00 -6.06 -10.94
CA ALA A 26 -5.50 -4.75 -10.58
C ALA A 26 -6.99 -4.79 -10.19
N VAL A 27 -7.82 -5.51 -10.96
CA VAL A 27 -9.24 -5.70 -10.66
C VAL A 27 -9.43 -6.48 -9.35
N LEU A 28 -8.66 -7.54 -9.13
CA LEU A 28 -8.70 -8.30 -7.87
C LEU A 28 -8.34 -7.43 -6.66
N LEU A 29 -7.29 -6.62 -6.77
CA LEU A 29 -6.89 -5.69 -5.71
C LEU A 29 -7.99 -4.65 -5.43
N LEU A 30 -8.64 -4.12 -6.47
CA LEU A 30 -9.75 -3.18 -6.33
C LEU A 30 -10.94 -3.83 -5.60
N ILE A 31 -11.30 -5.06 -5.97
CA ILE A 31 -12.38 -5.82 -5.30
C ILE A 31 -12.03 -6.03 -3.82
N LEU A 32 -10.79 -6.46 -3.53
CA LEU A 32 -10.32 -6.67 -2.17
C LEU A 32 -10.40 -5.38 -1.35
N LEU A 33 -9.96 -4.26 -1.93
CA LEU A 33 -10.04 -2.93 -1.32
C LEU A 33 -11.50 -2.55 -0.99
N VAL A 34 -12.43 -2.72 -1.93
CA VAL A 34 -13.85 -2.43 -1.72
C VAL A 34 -14.43 -3.30 -0.60
N ILE A 35 -14.08 -4.58 -0.53
CA ILE A 35 -14.52 -5.48 0.54
C ILE A 35 -14.01 -5.00 1.90
N ILE A 36 -12.73 -4.63 1.98
CA ILE A 36 -12.11 -4.11 3.19
C ILE A 36 -12.81 -2.82 3.62
N LEU A 37 -12.95 -1.84 2.72
CA LEU A 37 -13.61 -0.57 3.02
C LEU A 37 -15.05 -0.76 3.48
N ARG A 38 -15.81 -1.66 2.85
CA ARG A 38 -17.18 -1.96 3.24
C ARG A 38 -17.26 -2.60 4.62
N LYS A 39 -16.30 -3.49 4.96
CA LYS A 39 -16.20 -4.08 6.30
C LYS A 39 -15.85 -3.02 7.34
N LEU A 40 -14.86 -2.16 7.05
CA LEU A 40 -14.46 -1.08 7.95
C LEU A 40 -15.62 -0.10 8.16
N ALA A 41 -16.34 0.29 7.11
CA ALA A 41 -17.50 1.19 7.20
C ALA A 41 -18.65 0.63 8.06
N ALA A 42 -18.73 -0.69 8.24
CA ALA A 42 -19.71 -1.32 9.13
C ALA A 42 -19.27 -1.33 10.60
N VAL A 43 -18.00 -0.99 10.90
CA VAL A 43 -17.46 -0.91 12.25
C VAL A 43 -17.69 0.49 12.82
N ASN A 44 -17.84 0.60 14.14
CA ASN A 44 -17.85 1.88 14.84
C ASN A 44 -16.60 2.70 14.49
N THR A 45 -16.79 3.91 14.00
CA THR A 45 -15.73 4.85 13.61
C THR A 45 -14.70 5.03 14.72
N ILE A 46 -15.12 5.06 15.99
CA ILE A 46 -14.20 5.21 17.13
C ILE A 46 -13.26 4.00 17.25
N VAL A 47 -13.77 2.78 17.06
CA VAL A 47 -12.97 1.54 17.12
C VAL A 47 -11.97 1.52 15.97
N LEU A 48 -12.38 1.95 14.77
CA LEU A 48 -11.47 2.09 13.63
C LEU A 48 -10.36 3.10 13.87
N VAL A 49 -10.70 4.27 14.40
CA VAL A 49 -9.72 5.32 14.71
C VAL A 49 -8.72 4.81 15.74
N MET A 50 -9.19 4.16 16.81
CA MET A 50 -8.32 3.57 17.83
C MET A 50 -7.40 2.49 17.25
N ALA A 51 -7.94 1.55 16.46
CA ALA A 51 -7.14 0.53 15.80
C ALA A 51 -6.13 1.13 14.82
N GLY A 52 -6.52 2.17 14.08
CA GLY A 52 -5.66 2.92 13.16
C GLY A 52 -4.51 3.62 13.88
N ILE A 53 -4.78 4.28 15.01
CA ILE A 53 -3.76 4.90 15.85
C ILE A 53 -2.76 3.83 16.32
N VAL A 54 -3.24 2.72 16.88
CA VAL A 54 -2.38 1.63 17.36
C VAL A 54 -1.52 1.06 16.24
N ALA A 55 -2.10 0.83 15.05
CA ALA A 55 -1.37 0.31 13.90
C ALA A 55 -0.31 1.29 13.39
N ILE A 56 -0.65 2.57 13.22
CA ILE A 56 0.29 3.61 12.77
C ILE A 56 1.43 3.78 13.78
N THR A 57 1.10 3.81 15.07
CA THR A 57 2.11 3.93 16.13
C THR A 57 3.01 2.70 16.18
N GLY A 58 2.46 1.49 16.14
CA GLY A 58 3.25 0.25 16.14
C GLY A 58 4.16 0.12 14.92
N LEU A 59 3.61 0.32 13.72
CA LEU A 59 4.37 0.25 12.47
C LEU A 59 5.39 1.39 12.36
N GLY A 60 4.99 2.62 12.71
CA GLY A 60 5.87 3.79 12.68
C GLY A 60 7.04 3.66 13.67
N PHE A 61 6.79 3.15 14.88
CA PHE A 61 7.88 2.84 15.80
C PHE A 61 8.77 1.71 15.29
N SER A 62 8.20 0.66 14.71
CA SER A 62 8.98 -0.42 14.08
C SER A 62 9.89 0.13 12.97
N TRP A 63 9.36 0.99 12.10
CA TRP A 63 10.14 1.64 11.04
C TRP A 63 11.27 2.51 11.59
N ILE A 64 11.02 3.30 12.63
CA ILE A 64 12.07 4.16 13.22
C ILE A 64 13.12 3.32 13.95
N TYR A 65 12.68 2.31 14.68
CA TYR A 65 13.55 1.46 15.49
C TYR A 65 14.44 0.56 14.62
N GLU A 66 13.88 -0.01 13.54
CA GLU A 66 14.58 -0.94 12.63
C GLU A 66 15.12 -0.28 11.37
N ARG A 67 14.75 0.99 11.11
CA ARG A 67 15.09 1.75 9.89
C ARG A 67 14.71 1.02 8.60
N ASP A 68 13.59 0.29 8.62
CA ASP A 68 13.05 -0.48 7.49
C ASP A 68 11.81 0.18 6.88
N GLU A 69 11.87 1.50 6.71
CA GLU A 69 10.82 2.29 6.08
C GLU A 69 10.91 2.24 4.55
N PRO A 70 9.79 2.25 3.82
CA PRO A 70 9.82 2.35 2.38
C PRO A 70 10.29 3.74 1.93
N LYS A 71 11.00 3.79 0.80
CA LYS A 71 11.71 4.99 0.29
C LYS A 71 10.87 6.26 0.18
N PHE A 72 9.55 6.14 0.01
CA PHE A 72 8.65 7.28 -0.08
C PHE A 72 8.29 7.88 1.29
N MET A 73 8.42 7.13 2.38
CA MET A 73 8.17 7.61 3.75
C MET A 73 9.43 8.12 4.43
N THR A 74 10.61 7.79 3.95
CA THR A 74 11.90 8.30 4.42
C THR A 74 11.92 9.80 4.75
N PRO A 75 11.44 10.73 3.89
CA PRO A 75 11.52 12.16 4.19
C PRO A 75 10.63 12.61 5.36
N LEU A 76 9.58 11.84 5.68
CA LEU A 76 8.75 12.09 6.86
C LEU A 76 9.39 11.48 8.09
N VAL A 77 9.86 10.24 7.98
CA VAL A 77 10.43 9.53 9.13
C VAL A 77 11.74 10.18 9.58
N GLU A 78 12.60 10.65 8.69
CA GLU A 78 13.85 11.35 9.05
C GLU A 78 13.62 12.63 9.89
N LYS A 79 12.46 13.29 9.74
CA LYS A 79 12.13 14.48 10.54
C LYS A 79 11.66 14.12 11.96
N ILE A 80 11.06 12.94 12.12
CA ILE A 80 10.46 12.50 13.39
C ILE A 80 11.44 11.60 14.17
N ALA A 81 12.31 10.87 13.46
CA ALA A 81 13.32 9.98 14.03
C ALA A 81 14.20 10.62 15.13
N PRO A 82 14.59 11.91 15.09
CA PRO A 82 15.39 12.51 16.17
C PRO A 82 14.67 12.58 17.52
N LEU A 83 13.33 12.56 17.52
CA LEU A 83 12.51 12.64 18.74
C LEU A 83 12.25 11.28 19.37
N LEU A 84 12.56 10.18 18.66
CA LEU A 84 12.14 8.83 19.02
C LEU A 84 13.35 7.89 19.18
N PRO A 85 13.29 6.91 20.10
CA PRO A 85 14.40 6.01 20.35
C PRO A 85 14.63 5.08 19.14
N SER A 86 15.87 5.08 18.62
CA SER A 86 16.30 4.18 17.55
C SER A 86 17.39 3.23 18.04
N LYS A 87 17.56 2.05 17.40
CA LYS A 87 18.69 1.14 17.68
C LYS A 87 20.04 1.85 17.53
N THR A 88 20.15 2.79 16.59
CA THR A 88 21.36 3.61 16.36
C THR A 88 21.71 4.48 17.57
N THR A 89 20.73 5.12 18.20
CA THR A 89 20.92 5.95 19.40
C THR A 89 21.28 5.11 20.64
N TYR A 90 20.79 3.87 20.72
CA TYR A 90 21.17 2.95 21.79
C TYR A 90 22.63 2.51 21.65
N LYS A 91 23.09 2.21 20.43
CA LYS A 91 24.46 1.74 20.18
C LYS A 91 25.53 2.83 20.42
N SER A 92 25.17 4.11 20.34
CA SER A 92 26.09 5.22 20.62
C SER A 92 26.16 5.63 22.10
N LYS A 93 25.33 5.03 22.97
CA LYS A 93 25.28 5.31 24.41
C LYS A 93 25.86 4.19 25.29
N GLN A 94 26.33 3.10 24.69
CA GLN A 94 27.14 2.06 25.36
C GLN A 94 28.61 2.24 24.98
#